data_AF-A0A2Z6ESG9-F1
#
_entry.id   AF-A0A2Z6ESG9-F1
#
_cell.length_a   1.000
_cell.length_b   1.000
_cell.length_c   1.000
_cell.angle_alpha   90.00
_cell.angle_beta   90.00
_cell.angle_gamma   90.00
#
_symmetry.space_group_name_H-M   'P 1'
#
loop_
_entity.id
_entity.type
_entity.pdbx_description
1 polymer ?
#
loop_
_entity_poly.entity_id
_entity_poly.type
_entity_poly.pdbx_seq_one_letter_code
_entity_poly.pdbx_strand_id
1 'polypeptide(L)'
;MGSPVTQLEERLFADQDGVHRAQLAAQLEREKNRLQRFLRQSCPPAQYRIYKQQHAAVEHAQTVIDAVWRTYHKPLARRDAQVGSSLSVRKK
;
A
#
# COMPACT_ATOMS: atom_id res chain seq x y z
N MET A 1 -14.29 -7.56 -9.32
CA MET A 1 -12.93 -7.01 -9.13
C MET A 1 -12.32 -6.86 -10.52
N GLY A 2 -11.51 -5.82 -10.74
CA GLY A 2 -10.84 -5.63 -12.04
C GLY A 2 -9.71 -6.66 -12.22
N SER A 3 -9.49 -7.10 -13.45
CA SER A 3 -8.35 -7.95 -13.79
C SER A 3 -7.04 -7.16 -13.74
N PRO A 4 -5.92 -7.78 -13.30
CA PRO A 4 -4.62 -7.13 -13.32
C PRO A 4 -4.22 -6.77 -14.76
N VAL A 5 -3.60 -5.60 -14.92
CA VAL A 5 -3.23 -5.02 -16.23
C VAL A 5 -1.72 -5.04 -16.44
N THR A 6 -0.95 -5.15 -15.36
CA THR A 6 0.53 -5.15 -15.39
C THR A 6 1.12 -6.35 -14.68
N GLN A 7 2.35 -6.73 -15.02
CA GLN A 7 3.08 -7.81 -14.34
C GLN A 7 3.22 -7.58 -12.82
N LEU A 8 3.38 -6.33 -12.39
CA LEU A 8 3.41 -6.02 -10.96
C LEU A 8 2.06 -6.34 -10.30
N GLU A 9 0.96 -5.94 -10.94
CA GLU A 9 -0.39 -6.23 -10.44
C GLU A 9 -0.70 -7.72 -10.46
N GLU A 10 -0.26 -8.48 -11.46
CA GLU A 10 -0.41 -9.93 -11.50
C GLU A 10 0.28 -10.60 -10.30
N ARG A 11 1.52 -10.19 -10.00
CA ARG A 11 2.26 -10.72 -8.86
C ARG A 11 1.63 -10.30 -7.54
N LEU A 12 1.14 -9.06 -7.43
CA LEU A 12 0.43 -8.59 -6.25
C LEU A 12 -0.94 -9.25 -6.10
N PHE A 13 -1.62 -9.63 -7.19
CA PHE A 13 -2.87 -10.38 -7.18
C PHE A 13 -2.67 -11.83 -6.70
N ALA A 14 -1.57 -12.46 -7.10
CA ALA A 14 -1.21 -13.80 -6.66
C ALA A 14 -0.65 -13.87 -5.23
N ASP A 15 -0.27 -12.74 -4.63
CA ASP A 15 0.42 -12.63 -3.34
C ASP A 15 -0.53 -12.74 -2.13
N GLN A 16 -1.17 -13.90 -1.95
CA GLN A 16 -2.16 -14.13 -0.89
C GLN A 16 -1.63 -13.88 0.52
N ASP A 17 -0.39 -14.31 0.79
CA ASP A 17 0.25 -14.18 2.10
C ASP A 17 0.95 -12.82 2.30
N GLY A 18 0.95 -11.96 1.27
CA GLY A 18 1.58 -10.63 1.34
C GLY A 18 3.13 -10.67 1.36
N VAL A 19 3.75 -11.78 1.00
CA VAL A 19 5.21 -11.96 1.01
C VAL A 19 5.87 -11.06 -0.02
N HIS A 20 5.35 -11.02 -1.25
CA HIS A 20 5.90 -10.19 -2.31
C HIS A 20 5.73 -8.70 -2.00
N ARG A 21 4.56 -8.31 -1.51
CA ARG A 21 4.26 -6.97 -1.01
C ARG A 21 5.25 -6.56 0.07
N ALA A 22 5.50 -7.41 1.07
CA ALA A 22 6.44 -7.12 2.15
C ALA A 22 7.89 -6.96 1.64
N GLN A 23 8.31 -7.77 0.67
CA GLN A 23 9.62 -7.65 0.02
C GLN A 23 9.77 -6.31 -0.72
N LEU A 24 8.74 -5.91 -1.48
CA LEU A 24 8.75 -4.61 -2.17
C LEU A 24 8.79 -3.45 -1.18
N ALA A 25 8.00 -3.51 -0.11
CA ALA A 25 8.03 -2.51 0.96
C ALA A 25 9.42 -2.40 1.61
N ALA A 26 10.07 -3.53 1.90
CA ALA A 26 11.43 -3.53 2.44
C ALA A 26 12.47 -2.96 1.46
N GLN A 27 12.31 -3.19 0.16
CA GLN A 27 13.17 -2.58 -0.87
C GLN A 27 13.00 -1.07 -0.92
N LEU A 28 11.76 -0.57 -0.93
CA LEU A 28 11.46 0.85 -0.92
C LEU A 28 11.98 1.54 0.34
N GLU A 29 11.84 0.91 1.51
CA GLU A 29 12.35 1.44 2.76
C GLU A 29 13.89 1.55 2.75
N ARG A 30 14.60 0.59 2.16
CA ARG A 30 16.06 0.68 2.00
C ARG A 30 16.47 1.85 1.10
N GLU A 31 15.79 2.04 -0.03
CA GLU A 31 16.08 3.15 -0.93
C GLU A 31 15.70 4.50 -0.33
N LYS A 32 14.59 4.58 0.42
CA LYS A 32 14.22 5.77 1.19
C LYS A 32 15.33 6.16 2.17
N ASN A 33 15.80 5.21 2.97
CA ASN A 33 16.88 5.44 3.92
C ASN A 33 18.19 5.86 3.23
N ARG A 34 18.50 5.29 2.06
CA ARG A 34 19.65 5.69 1.24
C ARG A 34 19.52 7.13 0.74
N LEU A 35 18.37 7.49 0.16
CA LEU A 35 18.10 8.85 -0.33
C LEU A 35 18.11 9.88 0.81
N GLN A 36 17.56 9.52 1.97
CA GLN A 36 17.58 10.38 3.15
C GLN A 36 19.02 10.65 3.64
N ARG A 37 19.93 9.66 3.54
CA ARG A 37 21.36 9.89 3.82
C ARG A 37 21.97 10.89 2.84
N PHE A 38 21.68 10.78 1.54
CA PHE A 38 22.17 11.76 0.55
C PHE A 38 21.61 13.16 0.78
N LEU A 39 20.35 13.28 1.18
CA LEU A 39 19.72 14.57 1.51
C LEU A 39 20.33 15.25 2.75
N ARG A 40 20.95 14.48 3.65
CA ARG A 40 21.65 15.00 4.84
C ARG A 40 23.11 15.35 4.57
N GLN A 41 23.67 14.90 3.44
CA GLN A 41 25.03 15.22 3.03
C GLN A 41 25.06 16.53 2.24
N SER A 42 26.17 17.26 2.33
CA SER A 42 26.42 18.41 1.45
C SER A 42 26.50 17.91 0.00
N CYS A 43 25.50 18.28 -0.80
CA CYS A 43 25.47 17.99 -2.23
C CYS A 43 25.10 19.27 -3.01
N PRO A 44 25.48 19.35 -4.30
CA PRO A 44 25.07 20.45 -5.16
C PRO A 44 23.54 20.62 -5.22
N PRO A 45 23.01 21.85 -5.34
CA PRO A 45 21.57 22.12 -5.34
C PRO A 45 20.77 21.30 -6.37
N ALA A 46 21.35 21.03 -7.54
CA ALA A 46 20.73 20.21 -8.57
C ALA A 46 20.53 18.75 -8.11
N GLN A 47 21.55 18.17 -7.46
CA GLN A 47 21.47 16.80 -6.93
C GLN A 47 20.49 16.72 -5.77
N TYR A 48 20.49 17.72 -4.88
CA TYR A 48 19.52 17.79 -3.79
C TYR A 48 18.07 17.75 -4.30
N ARG A 49 17.75 18.51 -5.35
CA ARG A 49 16.41 18.49 -5.98
C ARG A 49 16.03 17.11 -6.51
N ILE A 50 16.97 16.43 -7.17
CA ILE A 50 16.76 15.07 -7.68
C ILE A 50 16.50 14.10 -6.53
N TYR A 51 17.35 14.08 -5.50
CA TYR A 51 17.16 13.19 -4.35
C TYR A 51 15.86 13.47 -3.60
N LYS A 52 15.45 14.74 -3.51
CA LYS A 52 14.19 15.12 -2.87
C LYS A 52 12.99 14.60 -3.67
N GLN A 53 13.03 14.72 -5.00
CA GLN A 53 11.99 14.18 -5.87
C GLN A 53 11.92 12.65 -5.81
N GLN A 54 13.08 11.98 -5.84
CA GLN A 54 13.15 10.53 -5.72
C GLN A 54 12.63 10.04 -4.37
N HIS A 55 12.97 10.73 -3.28
CA HIS A 55 12.50 10.39 -1.94
C HIS A 55 10.97 10.45 -1.87
N ALA A 56 10.36 11.52 -2.39
CA ALA A 56 8.91 11.66 -2.44
C ALA A 56 8.26 10.56 -3.31
N ALA A 57 8.88 10.22 -4.45
CA ALA A 57 8.37 9.16 -5.33
C ALA A 57 8.40 7.78 -4.64
N VAL A 58 9.46 7.46 -3.90
CA VAL A 58 9.58 6.20 -3.13
C VAL A 58 8.51 6.13 -2.03
N GLU A 59 8.23 7.23 -1.33
CA GLU A 59 7.16 7.27 -0.32
C GLU A 59 5.77 7.03 -0.92
N HIS A 60 5.52 7.57 -2.11
CA HIS A 60 4.27 7.33 -2.82
C HIS A 60 4.16 5.91 -3.38
N ALA A 61 5.26 5.33 -3.86
CA ALA A 61 5.27 3.97 -4.40
C ALA A 61 4.77 2.94 -3.39
N GLN A 62 5.14 3.08 -2.11
CA GLN A 62 4.68 2.16 -1.07
C GLN A 62 3.17 2.25 -0.84
N THR A 63 2.62 3.47 -0.87
CA THR A 63 1.17 3.70 -0.75
C THR A 63 0.41 3.07 -1.92
N VAL A 64 0.95 3.16 -3.14
CA VAL A 64 0.37 2.55 -4.34
C VAL A 64 0.36 1.03 -4.24
N ILE A 65 1.49 0.40 -3.87
CA ILE A 65 1.58 -1.05 -3.70
C ILE A 65 0.58 -1.55 -2.67
N ASP A 66 0.46 -0.86 -1.54
CA ASP A 66 -0.51 -1.21 -0.50
C ASP A 66 -1.96 -1.07 -0.98
N ALA A 67 -2.28 -0.02 -1.74
CA ALA A 67 -3.61 0.19 -2.29
C ALA A 67 -3.98 -0.89 -3.32
N VAL A 68 -3.05 -1.24 -4.21
CA VAL A 68 -3.24 -2.30 -5.22
C VAL A 68 -3.44 -3.65 -4.56
N TRP A 69 -2.54 -4.04 -3.64
CA TRP A 69 -2.65 -5.32 -2.93
C TRP A 69 -3.98 -5.43 -2.16
N ARG A 70 -4.36 -4.37 -1.43
CA ARG A 70 -5.65 -4.30 -0.74
C ARG A 70 -6.85 -4.41 -1.67
N THR A 71 -6.75 -3.93 -2.91
CA THR A 71 -7.86 -4.02 -3.89
C THR A 71 -8.17 -5.48 -4.23
N TYR A 72 -7.15 -6.33 -4.30
CA TYR A 72 -7.27 -7.76 -4.58
C TYR A 72 -7.56 -8.60 -3.32
N HIS A 73 -7.04 -8.19 -2.17
CA HIS A 73 -7.03 -8.99 -0.93
C HIS A 73 -7.91 -8.40 0.17
N LYS A 74 -8.91 -7.56 -0.17
CA LYS A 74 -9.83 -7.00 0.84
C LYS A 74 -10.34 -8.14 1.72
N PRO A 75 -10.18 -8.06 3.06
CA PRO A 75 -10.98 -8.88 3.93
C PRO A 75 -12.43 -8.55 3.60
N LEU A 76 -13.26 -9.56 3.31
CA LEU A 76 -14.70 -9.40 3.24
C LEU A 76 -15.13 -8.67 4.53
N ALA A 77 -15.37 -7.36 4.43
CA ALA A 77 -15.99 -6.63 5.51
C ALA A 77 -17.34 -7.33 5.74
N ARG A 78 -17.48 -7.95 6.91
CA ARG A 78 -18.64 -8.73 7.37
C ARG A 78 -19.93 -8.19 6.76
N ARG A 79 -20.56 -9.00 5.91
CA ARG A 79 -21.94 -8.81 5.44
C ARG A 79 -22.97 -9.35 6.44
N ASP A 80 -22.57 -9.62 7.69
CA ASP A 80 -23.42 -10.26 8.72
C ASP A 80 -23.70 -9.34 9.91
N ALA A 81 -24.13 -8.11 9.66
CA ALA A 81 -24.61 -7.21 10.71
C ALA A 81 -25.91 -6.50 10.30
N GLN A 82 -26.88 -7.23 9.72
CA GLN A 82 -28.24 -6.70 9.57
C GLN A 82 -29.33 -7.77 9.37
N VAL A 83 -29.32 -8.84 10.18
CA VAL A 83 -30.52 -9.67 10.37
C VAL A 83 -30.63 -9.99 11.85
N GLY A 84 -31.48 -9.27 12.57
CA GLY A 84 -31.72 -9.54 13.99
C GLY A 84 -31.96 -8.32 14.88
N SER A 85 -32.72 -7.34 14.42
CA SER A 85 -33.42 -6.44 15.35
C SER A 85 -34.91 -6.45 15.01
N SER A 86 -35.50 -7.63 15.23
CA SER A 86 -36.94 -7.77 15.28
C SER A 86 -37.43 -7.03 16.52
N LEU A 87 -38.06 -5.89 16.29
CA LEU A 87 -38.89 -5.17 17.26
C LEU A 87 -39.86 -6.14 17.93
N SER A 88 -39.55 -6.56 19.16
CA SER A 88 -40.56 -7.06 20.09
C SER A 88 -41.23 -5.84 20.75
N VAL A 89 -42.16 -5.22 20.03
CA VAL A 89 -43.20 -4.40 20.66
C VAL A 89 -44.31 -5.36 21.07
N ARG A 90 -44.35 -5.73 22.36
CA ARG A 90 -45.58 -6.27 22.97
C ARG A 90 -45.87 -5.58 24.29
N LYS A 91 -46.95 -4.80 24.24
CA LYS A 91 -47.84 -4.33 25.30
C LYS A 91 -47.85 -5.22 26.55
N LYS A 92 -47.80 -4.61 27.74
CA LYS A 92 -48.98 -4.33 28.57
C LYS A 92 -48.65 -3.28 29.62
#